data_AF-A0A9P4HEF1-F1
#
_entry.id   AF-A0A9P4HEF1-F1
#
_cell.length_a   1.000
_cell.length_b   1.000
_cell.length_c   1.000
_cell.angle_alpha   90.00
_cell.angle_beta   90.00
_cell.angle_gamma   90.00
#
_symmetry.space_group_name_H-M   'P 1'
#
loop_
_entity.id
_entity.type
_entity.pdbx_description
1 polymer ?
#
loop_
_entity_poly.entity_id
_entity_poly.type
_entity_poly.pdbx_seq_one_letter_code
_entity_poly.pdbx_strand_id
1 'polypeptide(L)'
;MGGRRAGNGRGKGNTGGRVKRREVEGEDGWTVVTHGVANLHIDRRGSVSGNAAKKADAGAMPNKHSTLPPIVESITAESLLVELRKLQERWKDTAVAKQVKELVGGKGKGWDVKKAVCIGIGSFTRDWEHRWRSMWQLVLFLDIIGYLGQVRMYAQDPAFAPLDVEFLDRLDITKVDTGIETHITPESYVFSPFVDWYILLPIFLAEKDPALYVGNEILDDYGAYAHSEDKRKKLKECNELGKKFLRGRERVNLRDFENHAHALNGMVVYSKEITDDGPPT
;
A
#
# COMPACT_ATOMS: atom_id res chain seq x y z
N MET A 1 0.29 -51.17 -45.49
CA MET A 1 -0.98 -51.08 -44.74
C MET A 1 -0.58 -50.92 -43.27
N GLY A 2 -0.53 -49.71 -42.71
CA GLY A 2 -1.68 -48.99 -42.15
C GLY A 2 -1.95 -49.52 -40.73
N GLY A 3 -1.84 -48.80 -39.62
CA GLY A 3 -1.63 -47.39 -39.35
C GLY A 3 -1.45 -47.14 -37.83
N ARG A 4 -1.23 -45.86 -37.53
CA ARG A 4 -0.92 -45.16 -36.26
C ARG A 4 -1.88 -45.41 -35.08
N ARG A 5 -1.38 -45.27 -33.83
CA ARG A 5 -1.55 -44.04 -33.01
C ARG A 5 -0.83 -44.10 -31.66
N ALA A 6 -0.06 -43.05 -31.39
CA ALA A 6 0.48 -42.66 -30.10
C ALA A 6 -0.52 -41.79 -29.33
N GLY A 7 -0.61 -41.97 -28.01
CA GLY A 7 -1.34 -41.09 -27.08
C GLY A 7 -0.36 -40.32 -26.22
N ASN A 8 -0.30 -39.00 -26.41
CA ASN A 8 0.57 -38.06 -25.71
C ASN A 8 -0.30 -37.20 -24.78
N GLY A 9 -0.18 -37.36 -23.46
CA GLY A 9 -0.93 -36.60 -22.46
C GLY A 9 -0.16 -35.36 -22.02
N ARG A 10 -0.49 -34.18 -22.58
CA ARG A 10 -0.01 -32.88 -22.08
C ARG A 10 -0.99 -32.32 -21.05
N GLY A 11 -0.51 -32.18 -19.80
CA GLY A 11 -1.18 -31.37 -18.78
C GLY A 11 -1.16 -29.89 -19.18
N LYS A 12 -2.33 -29.25 -19.19
CA LYS A 12 -2.47 -27.80 -19.38
C LYS A 12 -2.21 -27.10 -18.06
N GLY A 13 -1.13 -26.32 -18.01
CA GLY A 13 -0.87 -25.35 -16.95
C GLY A 13 -1.90 -24.23 -16.96
N ASN A 14 -2.43 -23.92 -15.79
CA ASN A 14 -3.34 -22.82 -15.54
C ASN A 14 -2.51 -21.53 -15.41
N THR A 15 -2.47 -20.70 -16.45
CA THR A 15 -1.80 -19.39 -16.38
C THR A 15 -2.75 -18.38 -15.76
N GLY A 16 -2.48 -18.01 -14.50
CA GLY A 16 -3.16 -16.91 -13.81
C GLY A 16 -3.02 -15.61 -14.60
N GLY A 17 -4.16 -14.95 -14.85
CA GLY A 17 -4.20 -13.67 -15.53
C GLY A 17 -3.39 -12.62 -14.78
N ARG A 18 -2.40 -12.02 -15.45
CA ARG A 18 -1.58 -10.94 -14.91
C ARG A 18 -2.43 -9.68 -14.79
N VAL A 19 -2.80 -9.31 -13.57
CA VAL A 19 -3.47 -8.05 -13.25
C VAL A 19 -2.56 -6.89 -13.64
N LYS A 20 -3.04 -6.02 -14.53
CA LYS A 20 -2.26 -4.88 -15.04
C LYS A 20 -2.47 -3.69 -14.11
N ARG A 21 -1.42 -3.30 -13.39
CA ARG A 21 -1.35 -2.07 -12.56
C ARG A 21 -1.67 -0.86 -13.45
N ARG A 22 -2.54 0.05 -12.97
CA ARG A 22 -2.84 1.32 -13.63
C ARG A 22 -2.50 2.48 -12.71
N GLU A 23 -1.57 3.31 -13.15
CA GLU A 23 -1.19 4.57 -12.52
C GLU A 23 -2.20 5.66 -12.91
N VAL A 24 -2.70 6.42 -11.93
CA VAL A 24 -3.68 7.51 -12.08
C VAL A 24 -3.07 8.78 -11.51
N GLU A 25 -2.78 9.77 -12.35
CA GLU A 25 -2.26 11.06 -11.91
C GLU A 25 -3.40 11.99 -11.45
N GLY A 26 -3.32 12.51 -10.24
CA GLY A 26 -4.18 13.53 -9.66
C GLY A 26 -3.71 14.93 -10.01
N GLU A 27 -4.61 15.91 -9.87
CA GLU A 27 -4.38 17.33 -10.21
C GLU A 27 -3.30 18.00 -9.33
N ASP A 28 -2.90 17.34 -8.24
CA ASP A 28 -1.86 17.70 -7.29
C ASP A 28 -0.51 16.99 -7.56
N GLY A 29 -0.37 16.28 -8.69
CA GLY A 29 0.86 15.58 -9.10
C GLY A 29 1.03 14.19 -8.48
N TRP A 30 -0.01 13.64 -7.82
CA TRP A 30 0.03 12.32 -7.20
C TRP A 30 -0.34 11.21 -8.17
N THR A 31 0.42 10.11 -8.21
CA THR A 31 0.04 8.92 -9.00
C THR A 31 -0.52 7.80 -8.11
N VAL A 32 -1.81 7.51 -8.21
CA VAL A 32 -2.49 6.39 -7.54
C VAL A 32 -2.41 5.13 -8.40
N VAL A 33 -1.79 4.06 -7.91
CA VAL A 33 -1.83 2.75 -8.58
C VAL A 33 -3.14 2.04 -8.24
N THR A 34 -4.07 1.95 -9.19
CA THR A 34 -5.29 1.16 -9.10
C THR A 34 -5.13 -0.20 -9.80
N HIS A 35 -5.75 -1.24 -9.24
CA HIS A 35 -5.85 -2.56 -9.88
C HIS A 35 -7.14 -2.63 -10.69
N GLY A 36 -7.04 -2.57 -12.01
CA GLY A 36 -8.16 -2.85 -12.91
C GLY A 36 -8.23 -4.34 -13.22
N VAL A 37 -9.28 -5.03 -12.77
CA VAL A 37 -9.65 -6.34 -13.29
C VAL A 37 -10.07 -6.22 -14.76
N ALA A 38 -9.19 -6.61 -15.68
CA ALA A 38 -9.56 -6.76 -17.08
C ALA A 38 -10.04 -8.20 -17.32
N ASN A 39 -11.26 -8.31 -17.87
CA ASN A 39 -11.88 -9.49 -18.48
C ASN A 39 -12.48 -10.55 -17.54
N LEU A 40 -13.58 -10.22 -16.86
CA LEU A 40 -14.64 -11.19 -16.56
C LEU A 40 -15.79 -10.97 -17.54
N HIS A 41 -15.78 -11.71 -18.64
CA HIS A 41 -16.98 -11.92 -19.45
C HIS A 41 -17.93 -12.81 -18.65
N ILE A 42 -18.98 -12.22 -18.08
CA ILE A 42 -20.13 -13.00 -17.59
C ILE A 42 -20.96 -13.35 -18.83
N ASP A 43 -20.79 -14.58 -19.32
CA ASP A 43 -21.65 -15.18 -20.33
C ASP A 43 -23.07 -15.32 -19.76
N ARG A 44 -23.95 -14.39 -20.13
CA ARG A 44 -25.39 -14.53 -19.94
C ARG A 44 -25.95 -15.30 -21.13
N ARG A 45 -26.27 -16.58 -20.92
CA ARG A 45 -27.06 -17.40 -21.86
C ARG A 45 -28.36 -16.66 -22.20
N GLY A 46 -28.53 -16.40 -23.49
CA GLY A 46 -29.76 -15.90 -24.09
C GLY A 46 -29.64 -16.05 -25.60
N SER A 47 -30.28 -17.09 -26.15
CA SER A 47 -30.32 -17.34 -27.60
C SER A 47 -31.02 -16.19 -28.33
N VAL A 48 -30.53 -15.75 -29.49
CA VAL A 48 -31.28 -15.56 -30.75
C VAL A 48 -30.25 -15.35 -31.88
N SER A 49 -30.51 -15.99 -33.02
CA SER A 49 -29.74 -16.02 -34.26
C SER A 49 -29.62 -14.68 -35.00
N GLY A 50 -28.55 -14.50 -35.77
CA GLY A 50 -28.54 -13.55 -36.89
C GLY A 50 -27.16 -13.23 -37.45
N ASN A 51 -26.80 -13.82 -38.59
CA ASN A 51 -25.63 -13.48 -39.39
C ASN A 51 -25.70 -12.04 -39.94
N ALA A 52 -24.61 -11.28 -39.85
CA ALA A 52 -24.08 -10.44 -40.94
C ALA A 52 -22.74 -9.79 -40.55
N ALA A 53 -21.71 -10.06 -41.35
CA ALA A 53 -20.45 -9.33 -41.33
C ALA A 53 -20.61 -7.92 -41.87
N LYS A 54 -19.98 -6.92 -41.25
CA LYS A 54 -19.52 -5.68 -41.89
C LYS A 54 -18.35 -5.07 -41.10
N LYS A 55 -17.28 -4.76 -41.85
CA LYS A 55 -16.06 -4.04 -41.47
C LYS A 55 -16.32 -2.51 -41.42
N ALA A 56 -15.40 -1.82 -40.73
CA ALA A 56 -15.23 -0.37 -40.56
C ALA A 56 -16.27 0.24 -39.60
N ASP A 57 -15.89 1.04 -38.60
CA ASP A 57 -15.01 2.19 -38.73
C ASP A 57 -14.26 2.51 -37.42
N ALA A 58 -13.08 3.11 -37.58
CA ALA A 58 -12.29 3.67 -36.51
C ALA A 58 -12.95 4.96 -36.01
N GLY A 59 -13.69 4.86 -34.90
CA GLY A 59 -14.36 6.00 -34.26
C GLY A 59 -14.00 6.11 -32.79
N ALA A 60 -13.13 7.08 -32.49
CA ALA A 60 -12.99 7.79 -31.22
C ALA A 60 -13.34 7.03 -29.92
N MET A 61 -12.33 6.47 -29.25
CA MET A 61 -12.44 6.14 -27.84
C MET A 61 -12.57 7.44 -27.03
N PRO A 62 -13.63 7.64 -26.23
CA PRO A 62 -13.69 8.77 -25.33
C PRO A 62 -12.57 8.65 -24.30
N ASN A 63 -11.82 9.73 -24.10
CA ASN A 63 -10.89 9.92 -23.00
C ASN A 63 -11.61 9.61 -21.68
N LYS A 64 -11.43 8.40 -21.15
CA LYS A 64 -11.86 8.06 -19.80
C LYS A 64 -10.88 8.73 -18.84
N HIS A 65 -11.20 9.98 -18.48
CA HIS A 65 -10.72 10.56 -17.24
C HIS A 65 -10.94 9.54 -16.12
N SER A 66 -9.87 9.29 -15.40
CA SER A 66 -9.81 8.39 -14.26
C SER A 66 -10.78 8.85 -13.18
N THR A 67 -11.80 8.05 -12.91
CA THR A 67 -12.70 8.27 -11.77
C THR A 67 -12.31 7.31 -10.65
N LEU A 68 -12.05 7.84 -9.46
CA LEU A 68 -11.89 7.03 -8.25
C LEU A 68 -13.10 6.10 -8.09
N PRO A 69 -12.93 4.87 -7.55
CA PRO A 69 -14.07 3.98 -7.31
C PRO A 69 -15.15 4.65 -6.45
N PRO A 70 -16.43 4.28 -6.65
CA PRO A 70 -17.55 4.88 -5.93
C PRO A 70 -17.46 4.57 -4.43
N ILE A 71 -18.05 5.46 -3.62
CA ILE A 71 -18.22 5.27 -2.18
C ILE A 71 -19.38 4.30 -1.96
N VAL A 72 -19.26 3.39 -0.99
CA VAL A 72 -20.34 2.47 -0.64
C VAL A 72 -21.37 3.20 0.23
N GLU A 73 -22.58 3.38 -0.29
CA GLU A 73 -23.63 4.25 0.29
C GLU A 73 -24.13 3.85 1.70
N SER A 74 -23.88 2.61 2.14
CA SER A 74 -24.36 2.08 3.42
C SER A 74 -23.34 2.12 4.57
N ILE A 75 -22.13 2.63 4.33
CA ILE A 75 -21.06 2.64 5.33
C ILE A 75 -21.11 3.93 6.15
N THR A 76 -20.95 3.81 7.46
CA THR A 76 -20.74 4.93 8.41
C THR A 76 -19.41 4.79 9.14
N ALA A 77 -18.93 5.85 9.78
CA ALA A 77 -17.72 5.83 10.60
C ALA A 77 -17.84 4.81 11.75
N GLU A 78 -19.02 4.70 12.38
CA GLU A 78 -19.30 3.71 13.41
C GLU A 78 -19.20 2.27 12.88
N SER A 79 -19.72 2.03 11.67
CA SER A 79 -19.62 0.71 11.04
C SER A 79 -18.15 0.34 10.73
N LEU A 80 -17.33 1.30 10.32
CA LEU A 80 -15.90 1.12 10.10
C LEU A 80 -15.16 0.83 11.40
N LEU A 81 -15.51 1.50 12.51
CA LEU A 81 -14.94 1.20 13.83
C LEU A 81 -15.30 -0.21 14.30
N VAL A 82 -16.54 -0.65 14.09
CA VAL A 82 -16.96 -2.03 14.40
C VAL A 82 -16.15 -3.03 13.57
N GLU A 83 -15.96 -2.75 12.30
CA GLU A 83 -15.17 -3.61 11.42
C GLU A 83 -13.69 -3.64 11.80
N LEU A 84 -13.08 -2.48 12.05
CA LEU A 84 -11.69 -2.37 12.49
C LEU A 84 -11.43 -3.21 13.74
N ARG A 85 -12.31 -3.15 14.74
CA ARG A 85 -12.20 -3.97 15.95
C ARG A 85 -12.19 -5.47 15.64
N LYS A 86 -13.09 -5.93 14.76
CA LYS A 86 -13.11 -7.34 14.32
C LYS A 86 -11.82 -7.75 13.61
N LEU A 87 -11.25 -6.86 12.79
CA LEU A 87 -9.97 -7.12 12.13
C LEU A 87 -8.80 -7.14 13.12
N GLN A 88 -8.79 -6.23 14.10
CA GLN A 88 -7.80 -6.23 15.19
C GLN A 88 -7.89 -7.50 16.05
N GLU A 89 -9.08 -8.03 16.32
CA GLU A 89 -9.24 -9.31 17.00
C GLU A 89 -8.63 -10.45 16.19
N ARG A 90 -8.94 -10.52 14.88
CA ARG A 90 -8.38 -11.52 13.97
C ARG A 90 -6.88 -11.39 13.75
N TRP A 91 -6.33 -10.19 13.89
CA TRP A 91 -4.91 -9.90 13.72
C TRP A 91 -4.04 -10.60 14.76
N LYS A 92 -4.47 -10.62 16.02
CA LYS A 92 -3.65 -11.03 17.18
C LYS A 92 -2.99 -12.39 17.04
N ASP A 93 -3.65 -13.34 16.40
CA ASP A 93 -3.16 -14.72 16.28
C ASP A 93 -2.32 -14.98 15.02
N THR A 94 -2.21 -13.99 14.13
CA THR A 94 -1.51 -14.11 12.85
C THR A 94 0.00 -14.23 13.02
N ALA A 95 0.65 -14.82 12.02
CA ALA A 95 2.11 -14.93 12.01
C ALA A 95 2.79 -13.54 11.97
N VAL A 96 2.19 -12.58 11.26
CA VAL A 96 2.70 -11.22 11.12
C VAL A 96 2.58 -10.45 12.44
N ALA A 97 1.45 -10.56 13.16
CA ALA A 97 1.29 -9.91 14.46
C ALA A 97 2.35 -10.36 15.49
N LYS A 98 2.64 -11.68 15.52
CA LYS A 98 3.69 -12.23 16.38
C LYS A 98 5.08 -11.69 16.01
N GLN A 99 5.38 -11.63 14.72
CA GLN A 99 6.63 -11.05 14.22
C GLN A 99 6.74 -9.57 14.60
N VAL A 100 5.69 -8.76 14.39
CA VAL A 100 5.67 -7.34 14.75
C VAL A 100 5.92 -7.16 16.25
N LYS A 101 5.26 -7.98 17.09
CA LYS A 101 5.49 -7.99 18.53
C LYS A 101 6.94 -8.30 18.90
N GLU A 102 7.60 -9.25 18.23
CA GLU A 102 9.01 -9.57 18.47
C GLU A 102 9.94 -8.43 18.04
N LEU A 103 9.64 -7.78 16.90
CA LEU A 103 10.46 -6.70 16.34
C LEU A 103 10.33 -5.39 17.13
N VAL A 104 9.09 -5.04 17.51
CA VAL A 104 8.75 -3.72 18.05
C VAL A 104 8.44 -3.80 19.54
N GLY A 105 7.87 -4.89 20.05
CA GLY A 105 7.36 -4.96 21.43
C GLY A 105 8.43 -4.81 22.51
N GLY A 106 9.66 -5.27 22.27
CA GLY A 106 10.80 -5.08 23.19
C GLY A 106 11.58 -3.79 22.96
N LYS A 107 11.59 -3.29 21.71
CA LYS A 107 12.40 -2.15 21.26
C LYS A 107 11.62 -0.81 21.25
N GLY A 108 10.29 -0.87 21.21
CA GLY A 108 9.41 0.25 20.89
C GLY A 108 9.61 1.48 21.76
N LYS A 109 9.87 1.27 23.05
CA LYS A 109 10.13 2.35 24.01
C LYS A 109 11.52 2.98 23.89
N GLY A 110 12.49 2.28 23.30
CA GLY A 110 13.85 2.77 23.14
C GLY A 110 14.04 3.75 21.98
N TRP A 111 13.06 3.86 21.08
CA TRP A 111 13.14 4.77 19.93
C TRP A 111 12.63 6.20 20.20
N ASP A 112 12.06 6.48 21.38
CA ASP A 112 11.42 7.76 21.75
C ASP A 112 10.51 8.32 20.63
N VAL A 113 9.67 7.47 20.04
CA VAL A 113 8.78 7.90 18.95
C VAL A 113 7.68 8.80 19.52
N LYS A 114 7.56 10.02 18.99
CA LYS A 114 6.56 11.03 19.37
C LYS A 114 5.47 11.23 18.34
N LYS A 115 5.75 10.91 17.07
CA LYS A 115 4.84 11.10 15.94
C LYS A 115 4.76 9.83 15.09
N ALA A 116 3.56 9.45 14.71
CA ALA A 116 3.32 8.41 13.71
C ALA A 116 2.71 9.05 12.46
N VAL A 117 3.25 8.74 11.29
CA VAL A 117 2.93 9.40 10.02
C VAL A 117 2.53 8.32 9.01
N CYS A 118 1.26 8.28 8.65
CA CYS A 118 0.69 7.32 7.70
C CYS A 118 0.46 7.97 6.34
N ILE A 119 1.02 7.40 5.28
CA ILE A 119 1.03 8.01 3.94
C ILE A 119 0.56 6.98 2.91
N GLY A 120 -0.43 7.33 2.10
CA GLY A 120 -0.79 6.49 0.95
C GLY A 120 -1.46 5.16 1.32
N ILE A 121 -2.25 5.13 2.40
CA ILE A 121 -2.95 3.92 2.87
C ILE A 121 -4.16 3.56 2.00
N GLY A 122 -4.73 4.54 1.30
CA GLY A 122 -5.95 4.46 0.51
C GLY A 122 -7.19 4.83 1.32
N SER A 123 -8.35 4.77 0.65
CA SER A 123 -9.65 5.01 1.28
C SER A 123 -10.18 3.77 2.01
N PHE A 124 -11.00 3.99 3.05
CA PHE A 124 -11.71 2.97 3.84
C PHE A 124 -13.18 2.83 3.43
N THR A 125 -13.65 3.66 2.49
CA THR A 125 -15.07 3.80 2.14
C THR A 125 -15.37 3.57 0.66
N ARG A 126 -14.32 3.57 -0.17
CA ARG A 126 -14.37 3.20 -1.59
C ARG A 126 -14.41 1.67 -1.77
N ASP A 127 -14.58 1.22 -3.02
CA ASP A 127 -14.67 -0.18 -3.46
C ASP A 127 -14.07 -1.26 -2.53
N TRP A 128 -14.79 -2.39 -2.44
CA TRP A 128 -14.64 -3.44 -1.43
C TRP A 128 -13.22 -3.99 -1.29
N GLU A 129 -12.54 -4.30 -2.40
CA GLU A 129 -11.18 -4.87 -2.38
C GLU A 129 -10.15 -3.85 -1.86
N HIS A 130 -10.26 -2.61 -2.33
CA HIS A 130 -9.35 -1.53 -1.94
C HIS A 130 -9.54 -1.15 -0.47
N ARG A 131 -10.79 -1.10 -0.01
CA ARG A 131 -11.13 -0.87 1.40
C ARG A 131 -10.56 -1.93 2.32
N TRP A 132 -10.74 -3.21 2.01
CA TRP A 132 -10.27 -4.28 2.89
C TRP A 132 -8.74 -4.28 3.02
N ARG A 133 -8.05 -3.96 1.93
CA ARG A 133 -6.60 -3.72 1.91
C ARG A 133 -6.21 -2.57 2.85
N SER A 134 -6.83 -1.40 2.71
CA SER A 134 -6.56 -0.23 3.57
C SER A 134 -6.85 -0.51 5.05
N MET A 135 -7.94 -1.24 5.34
CA MET A 135 -8.32 -1.60 6.71
C MET A 135 -7.28 -2.51 7.38
N TRP A 136 -6.75 -3.52 6.68
CA TRP A 136 -5.68 -4.36 7.22
C TRP A 136 -4.37 -3.61 7.41
N GLN A 137 -4.06 -2.66 6.52
CA GLN A 137 -2.90 -1.79 6.69
C GLN A 137 -3.06 -0.89 7.91
N LEU A 138 -4.27 -0.39 8.17
CA LEU A 138 -4.56 0.41 9.36
C LEU A 138 -4.43 -0.42 10.64
N VAL A 139 -4.83 -1.70 10.60
CA VAL A 139 -4.62 -2.63 11.71
C VAL A 139 -3.13 -2.77 12.04
N LEU A 140 -2.28 -3.00 11.03
CA LEU A 140 -0.83 -3.07 11.25
C LEU A 140 -0.26 -1.77 11.82
N PHE A 141 -0.66 -0.62 11.26
CA PHE A 141 -0.23 0.70 11.74
C PHE A 141 -0.55 0.90 13.22
N LEU A 142 -1.80 0.64 13.60
CA LEU A 142 -2.27 0.79 14.99
C LEU A 142 -1.64 -0.24 15.94
N ASP A 143 -1.39 -1.46 15.49
CA ASP A 143 -0.71 -2.49 16.30
C ASP A 143 0.72 -2.06 16.65
N ILE A 144 1.47 -1.52 15.67
CA ILE A 144 2.81 -0.96 15.92
C ILE A 144 2.74 0.18 16.93
N ILE A 145 1.79 1.12 16.77
CA ILE A 145 1.59 2.23 17.70
C ILE A 145 1.35 1.73 19.13
N GLY A 146 0.60 0.64 19.29
CA GLY A 146 0.38 0.00 20.60
C GLY A 146 1.67 -0.35 21.36
N TYR A 147 2.75 -0.66 20.64
CA TYR A 147 4.08 -0.92 21.22
C TYR A 147 4.92 0.34 21.42
N LEU A 148 4.68 1.39 20.64
CA LEU A 148 5.38 2.69 20.74
C LEU A 148 4.85 3.56 21.88
N GLY A 149 3.61 3.33 22.32
CA GLY A 149 2.97 4.08 23.39
C GLY A 149 2.20 5.29 22.87
N GLN A 150 2.17 6.38 23.64
CA GLN A 150 1.39 7.56 23.29
C GLN A 150 2.11 8.40 22.22
N VAL A 151 1.62 8.32 20.98
CA VAL A 151 2.16 9.05 19.82
C VAL A 151 1.08 9.89 19.17
N ARG A 152 1.46 11.05 18.59
CA ARG A 152 0.54 11.83 17.76
C ARG A 152 0.45 11.22 16.37
N MET A 153 -0.75 10.96 15.88
CA MET A 153 -0.96 10.28 14.61
C MET A 153 -1.41 11.25 13.53
N TYR A 154 -0.77 11.17 12.37
CA TYR A 154 -1.06 11.97 11.19
C TYR A 154 -1.27 11.05 9.99
N ALA A 155 -2.22 11.39 9.12
CA ALA A 155 -2.44 10.65 7.88
C ALA A 155 -2.65 11.57 6.68
N GLN A 156 -2.08 11.21 5.53
CA GLN A 156 -2.31 11.88 4.25
C GLN A 156 -2.52 10.85 3.15
N ASP A 157 -3.64 10.99 2.44
CA ASP A 157 -3.93 10.23 1.24
C ASP A 157 -4.87 11.04 0.33
N PRO A 158 -4.58 11.17 -0.97
CA PRO A 158 -5.46 11.89 -1.90
C PRO A 158 -6.80 11.18 -2.11
N ALA A 159 -6.90 9.87 -1.81
CA ALA A 159 -8.13 9.11 -1.98
C ALA A 159 -9.14 9.30 -0.83
N PHE A 160 -8.76 9.95 0.27
CA PHE A 160 -9.65 10.13 1.42
C PHE A 160 -10.92 10.89 1.04
N ALA A 161 -12.06 10.25 1.27
CA ALA A 161 -13.38 10.85 1.25
C ALA A 161 -13.69 11.51 2.61
N PRO A 162 -14.70 12.41 2.69
CA PRO A 162 -15.10 13.02 3.96
C PRO A 162 -15.38 11.99 5.08
N LEU A 163 -15.96 10.84 4.73
CA LEU A 163 -16.22 9.75 5.67
C LEU A 163 -14.94 9.06 6.16
N ASP A 164 -13.89 8.99 5.33
CA ASP A 164 -12.58 8.50 5.78
C ASP A 164 -11.98 9.45 6.83
N VAL A 165 -12.11 10.76 6.62
CA VAL A 165 -11.64 11.79 7.56
C VAL A 165 -12.40 11.70 8.89
N GLU A 166 -13.73 11.56 8.85
CA GLU A 166 -14.52 11.34 10.06
C GLU A 166 -14.07 10.07 10.79
N PHE A 167 -13.88 8.97 10.07
CA PHE A 167 -13.42 7.71 10.65
C PHE A 167 -12.03 7.82 11.31
N LEU A 168 -11.09 8.52 10.66
CA LEU A 168 -9.76 8.78 11.21
C LEU A 168 -9.79 9.68 12.45
N ASP A 169 -10.66 10.68 12.48
CA ASP A 169 -10.86 11.57 13.64
C ASP A 169 -11.32 10.78 14.87
N ARG A 170 -12.23 9.80 14.70
CA ARG A 170 -12.64 8.89 15.80
C ARG A 170 -11.52 8.00 16.32
N LEU A 171 -10.39 7.90 15.61
CA LEU A 171 -9.19 7.16 16.01
C LEU A 171 -8.07 8.08 16.51
N ASP A 172 -8.34 9.36 16.71
CA ASP A 172 -7.35 10.39 17.05
C ASP A 172 -6.23 10.53 16.00
N ILE A 173 -6.55 10.26 14.72
CA ILE A 173 -5.62 10.42 13.59
C ILE A 173 -5.96 11.71 12.85
N THR A 174 -5.05 12.68 12.90
CA THR A 174 -5.23 13.96 12.22
C THR A 174 -4.97 13.82 10.72
N LYS A 175 -5.98 14.10 9.89
CA LYS A 175 -5.77 14.21 8.44
C LYS A 175 -4.96 15.46 8.11
N VAL A 176 -3.96 15.31 7.26
CA VAL A 176 -3.13 16.41 6.73
C VAL A 176 -3.45 16.57 5.25
N ASP A 177 -3.77 17.79 4.83
CA ASP A 177 -4.07 18.10 3.42
C ASP A 177 -2.80 18.14 2.57
N THR A 178 -1.79 18.86 3.05
CA THR A 178 -0.48 19.04 2.42
C THR A 178 0.61 19.14 3.49
N GLY A 179 1.85 18.80 3.13
CA GLY A 179 3.00 19.01 4.01
C GLY A 179 3.18 17.95 5.10
N ILE A 180 2.64 16.73 4.94
CA ILE A 180 2.79 15.66 5.95
C ILE A 180 4.26 15.32 6.26
N GLU A 181 5.20 15.55 5.33
CA GLU A 181 6.64 15.37 5.52
C GLU A 181 7.23 16.26 6.62
N THR A 182 6.54 17.35 6.99
CA THR A 182 6.93 18.23 8.10
C THR A 182 6.79 17.53 9.46
N HIS A 183 5.98 16.47 9.55
CA HIS A 183 5.83 15.65 10.73
C HIS A 183 6.87 14.52 10.84
N ILE A 184 7.65 14.28 9.78
CA ILE A 184 8.69 13.26 9.76
C ILE A 184 9.97 13.83 10.37
N THR A 185 10.33 13.30 11.54
CA THR A 185 11.49 13.67 12.36
C THR A 185 12.26 12.42 12.79
N PRO A 186 13.45 12.54 13.39
CA PRO A 186 14.12 11.37 13.97
C PRO A 186 13.27 10.59 14.97
N GLU A 187 12.41 11.27 15.72
CA GLU A 187 11.47 10.70 16.70
C GLU A 187 10.12 10.30 16.06
N SER A 188 10.11 9.90 14.78
CA SER A 188 8.89 9.51 14.08
C SER A 188 8.88 8.06 13.61
N TYR A 189 7.68 7.49 13.60
CA TYR A 189 7.34 6.26 12.91
C TYR A 189 6.65 6.63 11.59
N VAL A 190 7.19 6.19 10.45
CA VAL A 190 6.59 6.38 9.13
C VAL A 190 5.99 5.08 8.63
N PHE A 191 4.74 5.13 8.17
CA PHE A 191 4.05 4.03 7.54
C PHE A 191 3.62 4.40 6.13
N SER A 192 4.16 3.73 5.11
CA SER A 192 3.84 4.03 3.70
C SER A 192 3.70 2.74 2.88
N PRO A 193 2.54 2.06 2.99
CA PRO A 193 2.34 0.72 2.46
C PRO A 193 2.56 0.60 0.95
N PHE A 194 2.15 1.59 0.15
CA PHE A 194 2.21 1.50 -1.31
C PHE A 194 2.51 2.83 -2.01
N VAL A 195 3.26 3.73 -1.37
CA VAL A 195 3.75 4.95 -2.04
C VAL A 195 4.91 4.58 -2.96
N ASP A 196 4.85 4.99 -4.23
CA ASP A 196 5.89 4.70 -5.21
C ASP A 196 7.20 5.42 -4.84
N TRP A 197 8.34 4.76 -5.07
CA TRP A 197 9.65 5.21 -4.60
C TRP A 197 10.05 6.59 -5.13
N TYR A 198 9.66 6.90 -6.37
CA TYR A 198 9.99 8.18 -7.02
C TYR A 198 9.22 9.37 -6.43
N ILE A 199 8.20 9.11 -5.61
CA ILE A 199 7.48 10.08 -4.81
C ILE A 199 7.96 9.99 -3.35
N LEU A 200 8.00 8.77 -2.81
CA LEU A 200 8.33 8.49 -1.41
C LEU A 200 9.68 9.06 -1.00
N LEU A 201 10.73 8.75 -1.79
CA LEU A 201 12.09 9.15 -1.45
C LEU A 201 12.28 10.67 -1.52
N PRO A 202 12.05 11.35 -2.67
CA PRO A 202 12.36 12.77 -2.77
C PRO A 202 11.39 13.69 -2.00
N ILE A 203 10.16 13.27 -1.71
CA ILE A 203 9.18 14.12 -1.03
C ILE A 203 9.14 13.83 0.47
N PHE A 204 9.00 12.56 0.86
CA PHE A 204 8.75 12.21 2.26
C PHE A 204 10.00 11.80 3.03
N LEU A 205 10.92 11.07 2.40
CA LEU A 205 12.09 10.51 3.09
C LEU A 205 13.41 11.24 2.81
N ALA A 206 13.41 12.27 1.95
CA ALA A 206 14.63 12.84 1.35
C ALA A 206 15.78 13.06 2.34
N GLU A 207 15.66 14.10 3.16
CA GLU A 207 16.61 14.42 4.23
C GLU A 207 16.07 13.99 5.60
N LYS A 208 15.04 13.15 5.60
CA LYS A 208 14.35 12.72 6.81
C LYS A 208 14.92 11.39 7.27
N ASP A 209 14.95 11.20 8.60
CA ASP A 209 15.63 10.05 9.18
C ASP A 209 14.83 9.42 10.34
N PRO A 210 13.60 8.94 10.09
CA PRO A 210 12.68 8.44 11.11
C PRO A 210 13.25 7.26 11.90
N ALA A 211 12.92 7.13 13.18
CA ALA A 211 13.39 6.01 13.99
C ALA A 211 12.91 4.65 13.45
N LEU A 212 11.65 4.62 12.98
CA LEU A 212 11.00 3.45 12.44
C LEU A 212 10.31 3.78 11.12
N TYR A 213 10.47 2.91 10.12
CA TYR A 213 9.75 2.97 8.87
C TYR A 213 9.17 1.60 8.54
N VAL A 214 7.91 1.55 8.12
CA VAL A 214 7.27 0.32 7.63
C VAL A 214 6.52 0.61 6.34
N GLY A 215 6.83 -0.11 5.28
CA GLY A 215 6.23 0.16 3.97
C GLY A 215 6.88 -0.65 2.86
N ASN A 216 6.86 -0.11 1.65
CA ASN A 216 7.58 -0.66 0.51
C ASN A 216 9.08 -0.82 0.80
N GLU A 217 9.69 -1.82 0.17
CA GLU A 217 11.14 -2.00 0.17
C GLU A 217 11.84 -0.76 -0.41
N ILE A 218 12.83 -0.26 0.35
CA ILE A 218 13.75 0.78 -0.10
C ILE A 218 15.00 0.12 -0.68
N LEU A 219 15.34 0.50 -1.90
CA LEU A 219 16.48 -0.02 -2.65
C LEU A 219 17.56 1.06 -2.80
N ASP A 220 18.80 0.63 -2.94
CA ASP A 220 19.93 1.46 -3.36
C ASP A 220 20.07 1.57 -4.88
N ASP A 221 19.35 0.73 -5.63
CA ASP A 221 19.24 0.79 -7.08
C ASP A 221 17.83 0.44 -7.59
N TYR A 222 17.15 1.44 -8.15
CA TYR A 222 15.85 1.32 -8.80
C TYR A 222 15.92 1.14 -10.32
N GLY A 223 17.10 0.89 -10.90
CA GLY A 223 17.30 0.84 -12.36
C GLY A 223 16.35 -0.13 -13.07
N ALA A 224 16.08 -1.29 -12.46
CA ALA A 224 15.15 -2.29 -12.99
C ALA A 224 13.66 -1.85 -12.94
N TYR A 225 13.31 -0.80 -12.19
CA TYR A 225 11.94 -0.35 -11.96
C TYR A 225 11.63 1.00 -12.62
N ALA A 226 12.63 1.68 -13.18
CA ALA A 226 12.51 2.97 -13.84
C ALA A 226 12.02 2.86 -15.30
N HIS A 227 10.81 2.34 -15.49
CA HIS A 227 10.26 2.11 -16.83
C HIS A 227 9.60 3.35 -17.47
N SER A 228 9.11 4.29 -16.67
CA SER A 228 8.51 5.54 -17.18
C SER A 228 9.57 6.64 -17.36
N GLU A 229 9.23 7.70 -18.08
CA GLU A 229 10.10 8.86 -18.22
C GLU A 229 10.33 9.56 -16.88
N ASP A 230 9.28 9.75 -16.09
CA ASP A 230 9.38 10.46 -14.80
C ASP A 230 10.20 9.69 -13.77
N LYS A 231 10.03 8.36 -13.71
CA LYS A 231 10.87 7.48 -12.89
C LYS A 231 12.34 7.57 -13.33
N ARG A 232 12.62 7.62 -14.63
CA ARG A 232 14.00 7.77 -15.14
C ARG A 232 14.61 9.13 -14.79
N LYS A 233 13.84 10.21 -14.82
CA LYS A 233 14.28 11.55 -14.39
C LYS A 233 14.67 11.58 -12.91
N LYS A 234 13.96 10.81 -12.08
CA LYS A 234 14.16 10.74 -10.63
C LYS A 234 15.12 9.63 -10.16
N LEU A 235 15.54 8.74 -11.06
CA LEU A 235 16.31 7.55 -10.71
C LEU A 235 17.61 7.84 -9.95
N LYS A 236 18.43 8.78 -10.44
CA LYS A 236 19.71 9.10 -9.80
C LYS A 236 19.51 9.62 -8.37
N GLU A 237 18.62 10.60 -8.21
CA GLU A 237 18.25 11.18 -6.91
C GLU A 237 17.74 10.09 -5.95
N CYS A 238 16.83 9.23 -6.40
CA CYS A 238 16.27 8.19 -5.55
C CYS A 238 17.29 7.11 -5.17
N ASN A 239 18.22 6.73 -6.05
CA ASN A 239 19.28 5.80 -5.71
C ASN A 239 20.23 6.38 -4.63
N GLU A 240 20.52 7.68 -4.70
CA GLU A 240 21.33 8.39 -3.68
C GLU A 240 20.59 8.46 -2.33
N LEU A 241 19.31 8.81 -2.36
CA LEU A 241 18.44 8.86 -1.18
C LEU A 241 18.23 7.48 -0.55
N GLY A 242 17.98 6.45 -1.35
CA GLY A 242 17.85 5.07 -0.89
C GLY A 242 19.11 4.57 -0.20
N LYS A 243 20.28 4.78 -0.82
CA LYS A 243 21.59 4.47 -0.18
C LYS A 243 21.77 5.17 1.15
N LYS A 244 21.36 6.44 1.25
CA LYS A 244 21.46 7.21 2.49
C LYS A 244 20.51 6.67 3.55
N PHE A 245 19.26 6.42 3.20
CA PHE A 245 18.24 5.91 4.09
C PHE A 245 18.64 4.56 4.72
N LEU A 246 19.23 3.66 3.92
CA LEU A 246 19.59 2.31 4.36
C LEU A 246 20.75 2.26 5.38
N ARG A 247 21.54 3.32 5.53
CA ARG A 247 22.70 3.31 6.44
C ARG A 247 22.25 3.26 7.91
N GLY A 248 22.87 2.37 8.69
CA GLY A 248 22.65 2.26 10.13
C GLY A 248 21.26 1.74 10.52
N ARG A 249 20.58 1.04 9.60
CA ARG A 249 19.25 0.46 9.84
C ARG A 249 19.27 -1.05 9.75
N GLU A 250 18.57 -1.67 10.69
CA GLU A 250 18.15 -3.05 10.58
C GLU A 250 16.97 -3.13 9.60
N ARG A 251 16.98 -4.16 8.74
CA ARG A 251 15.91 -4.42 7.77
C ARG A 251 15.31 -5.80 8.03
N VAL A 252 14.00 -5.86 8.16
CA VAL A 252 13.26 -7.12 8.30
C VAL A 252 12.05 -7.12 7.36
N ASN A 253 11.95 -8.13 6.49
CA ASN A 253 10.75 -8.33 5.68
C ASN A 253 9.63 -8.91 6.54
N LEU A 254 8.42 -8.36 6.41
CA LEU A 254 7.24 -8.95 7.05
C LEU A 254 6.90 -10.27 6.37
N ARG A 255 6.41 -11.23 7.16
CA ARG A 255 5.90 -12.51 6.67
C ARG A 255 4.67 -12.29 5.80
N ASP A 256 4.38 -13.28 4.96
CA ASP A 256 3.15 -13.31 4.17
C ASP A 256 1.93 -13.25 5.09
N PHE A 257 0.95 -12.46 4.68
CA PHE A 257 -0.28 -12.23 5.43
C PHE A 257 -1.42 -13.12 4.93
N GLU A 258 -1.82 -14.07 5.76
CA GLU A 258 -2.78 -15.12 5.42
C GLU A 258 -4.23 -14.63 5.22
N ASN A 259 -4.58 -13.49 5.83
CA ASN A 259 -5.96 -12.99 5.81
C ASN A 259 -6.26 -12.07 4.60
N HIS A 260 -5.24 -11.67 3.82
CA HIS A 260 -5.42 -10.90 2.59
C HIS A 260 -4.16 -10.92 1.69
N ALA A 261 -4.30 -11.43 0.47
CA ALA A 261 -3.18 -11.69 -0.44
C ALA A 261 -2.29 -10.47 -0.78
N HIS A 262 -2.85 -9.26 -0.69
CA HIS A 262 -2.19 -8.03 -1.15
C HIS A 262 -2.16 -6.92 -0.10
N ALA A 263 -2.60 -7.17 1.15
CA ALA A 263 -2.65 -6.10 2.15
C ALA A 263 -1.26 -5.68 2.61
N LEU A 264 -0.43 -6.67 2.94
CA LEU A 264 0.88 -6.47 3.56
C LEU A 264 2.02 -7.10 2.75
N ASN A 265 1.74 -7.49 1.51
CA ASN A 265 2.70 -8.18 0.66
C ASN A 265 3.87 -7.26 0.32
N GLY A 266 5.10 -7.75 0.53
CA GLY A 266 6.33 -7.02 0.25
C GLY A 266 6.62 -5.90 1.24
N MET A 267 5.91 -5.85 2.37
CA MET A 267 6.20 -4.86 3.41
C MET A 267 7.49 -5.18 4.14
N VAL A 268 8.23 -4.12 4.44
CA VAL A 268 9.53 -4.18 5.10
C VAL A 268 9.54 -3.22 6.28
N VAL A 269 10.10 -3.67 7.39
CA VAL A 269 10.39 -2.88 8.59
C VAL A 269 11.85 -2.45 8.54
N TYR A 270 12.07 -1.14 8.69
CA TYR A 270 13.39 -0.55 8.84
C TYR A 270 13.46 0.19 10.17
N SER A 271 14.40 -0.18 11.03
CA SER A 271 14.56 0.42 12.36
C SER A 271 16.01 0.79 12.63
N LYS A 272 16.22 1.89 13.35
CA LYS A 272 17.54 2.21 13.90
C LYS A 272 17.87 1.31 15.07
N GLU A 273 19.16 1.06 15.27
CA GLU A 273 19.63 0.50 16.54
C GLU A 273 19.33 1.49 17.68
N ILE A 274 18.93 0.96 18.83
CA ILE A 274 18.75 1.75 20.04
C ILE A 274 20.13 1.91 20.65
N THR A 275 20.70 3.10 20.53
CA THR A 275 21.95 3.43 21.23
C THR A 275 21.62 3.72 22.69
N ASP A 276 22.27 3.01 23.61
CA ASP A 276 22.08 3.13 25.06
C ASP A 276 22.72 4.40 25.66
N ASP A 277 23.01 5.39 24.81
CA ASP A 277 23.59 6.66 25.22
C ASP A 277 22.50 7.49 25.88
N GLY A 278 22.40 7.35 27.20
CA GLY A 278 21.62 8.23 28.07
C GLY A 278 21.95 9.70 27.81
N PRO A 279 21.06 10.62 28.21
CA PRO A 279 21.27 12.04 27.96
C PRO A 279 22.61 12.50 28.54
N PRO A 280 23.39 13.33 27.82
CA PRO A 280 24.61 13.90 28.38
C PRO A 280 24.22 14.72 29.62
N THR A 281 24.80 14.34 30.75
CA THR A 281 24.69 15.05 32.04
C THR A 281 25.21 16.47 31.94
#